data_AF-A0A0A1UC58-F1
#
_entry.id   AF-A0A0A1UC58-F1
#
_cell.length_a   1.000
_cell.length_b   1.000
_cell.length_c   1.000
_cell.angle_alpha   90.00
_cell.angle_beta   90.00
_cell.angle_gamma   90.00
#
_symmetry.space_group_name_H-M   'P 1'
#
loop_
_entity.id
_entity.type
_entity.pdbx_description
1 polymer ?
#
loop_
_entity_poly.entity_id
_entity_poly.type
_entity_poly.pdbx_seq_one_letter_code
_entity_poly.pdbx_strand_id
1 'polypeptide(L)'
;MICLPGIAKVSTYQLQNVQFVKRSTNLMITKKCVSMETTLCSYSSSGDCLQCDSQISLGTSNEGESICNTEIKTIYCKENSNTGCAKCSDGYYLSGTECLPCDKKCSSCFKNAESCFTCAFGYYFDTTNNDCIYVGELAEKCKLFLPSGVDCAACNEGYILINTDCVKCDEKCLSCVGNISNCVKCNVKGGYFEDVEFTTIEDKKCVTITTLENCEWVSEYGCAVCYDGYIQNKYYKCTKCNDLCATCSNNNTCSTCVDQSVLISKTSQCVKWNSIANCKSYDFKTHQCSECGGSNKVGPNGDECVHKTNVLSIILPIIFCILIVVIIIITISCILFYIHYRKEEKLRKSLVNEFLLKDLKKKGVEMVYLGTQKERILCLTQEIHFEGEIAVQKDSDCKFMIGNDRASLLKIQFTTQNDEEKFELNVEPSTPVSIKKGRAVEFTVTIHPLCTPEKTVDITCSVLNINKGKISEIKIPVKFASEMSTALDPDELKKKRKLGEGSFGIVYKGAYRGNVVAIKEMKEMVVAKLGAKGFTKNSTVESSSRNLAKNTTKSTTKNNTTNNSSMTTRDKTAAEKQMDKKMDEFRKEVAMLAKFVSPYLIRFYGA
;
A
#
# COMPACT_ATOMS: atom_id res chain seq x y z
N MET A 1 -4.67 -8.16 73.02
CA MET A 1 -3.50 -9.05 73.07
C MET A 1 -2.28 -8.18 72.76
N ILE A 2 -1.36 -7.93 73.69
CA ILE A 2 -0.32 -8.84 74.23
C ILE A 2 0.68 -9.24 73.13
N CYS A 3 2.02 -9.10 73.24
CA CYS A 3 2.91 -8.27 74.08
C CYS A 3 4.35 -8.29 73.48
N LEU A 4 5.19 -7.34 73.91
CA LEU A 4 6.67 -7.31 73.76
C LEU A 4 7.38 -8.52 74.42
N PRO A 5 8.65 -8.88 74.07
CA PRO A 5 9.91 -8.15 74.40
C PRO A 5 10.89 -7.99 73.21
N GLY A 6 11.97 -7.18 73.22
CA GLY A 6 12.78 -6.61 74.33
C GLY A 6 14.07 -7.44 74.55
N ILE A 7 15.29 -6.97 74.90
CA ILE A 7 15.88 -5.72 75.46
C ILE A 7 17.42 -5.75 75.12
N ALA A 8 18.15 -4.66 74.83
CA ALA A 8 19.03 -3.87 75.73
C ALA A 8 19.69 -2.70 74.93
N LYS A 9 19.85 -1.45 75.41
CA LYS A 9 20.73 -0.91 76.51
C LYS A 9 22.23 -1.20 76.25
N VAL A 10 23.21 -0.27 76.29
CA VAL A 10 23.37 1.03 77.03
C VAL A 10 24.20 2.08 76.22
N SER A 11 24.08 3.34 76.67
CA SER A 11 24.79 4.60 76.36
C SER A 11 26.34 4.67 76.47
N THR A 12 26.90 5.79 75.97
CA THR A 12 28.08 6.59 76.42
C THR A 12 29.53 6.29 75.95
N TYR A 13 30.00 7.12 74.99
CA TYR A 13 31.15 8.07 75.02
C TYR A 13 32.63 7.68 75.34
N GLN A 14 33.52 8.39 74.62
CA GLN A 14 34.96 8.72 74.86
C GLN A 14 36.10 7.76 74.42
N LEU A 15 36.68 8.12 73.26
CA LEU A 15 38.11 8.31 72.90
C LEU A 15 39.28 7.61 73.64
N GLN A 16 40.24 7.20 72.78
CA GLN A 16 41.73 7.35 72.83
C GLN A 16 42.67 6.12 73.04
N ASN A 17 43.72 6.12 72.17
CA ASN A 17 45.05 5.50 72.26
C ASN A 17 45.20 3.95 72.16
N VAL A 18 46.27 3.32 71.63
CA VAL A 18 47.30 3.52 70.55
C VAL A 18 48.47 2.51 70.78
N GLN A 19 49.29 2.20 69.75
CA GLN A 19 50.45 1.25 69.69
C GLN A 19 50.10 -0.25 69.52
N PHE A 20 50.89 -1.17 68.93
CA PHE A 20 52.28 -1.26 68.40
C PHE A 20 52.30 -2.20 67.13
N VAL A 21 53.35 -2.38 66.29
CA VAL A 21 54.37 -1.49 65.67
C VAL A 21 55.20 -2.28 64.59
N LYS A 22 55.72 -1.60 63.53
CA LYS A 22 56.73 -2.08 62.51
C LYS A 22 56.27 -3.20 61.52
N ARG A 23 56.84 -3.35 60.32
CA ARG A 23 58.16 -2.91 59.81
C ARG A 23 58.19 -2.58 58.30
N SER A 24 58.85 -1.46 58.00
CA SER A 24 59.36 -0.97 56.71
C SER A 24 59.72 -1.99 55.61
N THR A 25 59.31 -1.68 54.37
CA THR A 25 60.22 -1.66 53.21
C THR A 25 60.11 -0.32 52.50
N ASN A 26 61.26 0.35 52.28
CA ASN A 26 61.39 1.37 51.25
C ASN A 26 61.15 0.70 49.90
N LEU A 27 60.12 1.12 49.16
CA LEU A 27 60.14 0.99 47.72
C LEU A 27 60.12 2.39 47.13
N MET A 28 61.18 2.72 46.41
CA MET A 28 61.27 3.93 45.61
C MET A 28 60.00 4.05 44.75
N ILE A 29 59.39 5.24 44.69
CA ILE A 29 58.57 5.57 43.51
C ILE A 29 59.56 5.77 42.36
N THR A 30 60.06 4.65 41.84
CA THR A 30 60.58 4.61 40.49
C THR A 30 59.45 5.12 39.61
N LYS A 31 59.67 6.23 38.90
CA LYS A 31 58.88 6.57 37.72
C LYS A 31 59.16 5.49 36.65
N LYS A 32 58.59 4.31 36.85
CA LYS A 32 58.53 3.26 35.84
C LYS A 32 57.53 3.76 34.80
N CYS A 33 58.03 4.19 33.65
CA CYS A 33 57.21 4.28 32.46
C CYS A 33 56.73 2.85 32.16
N VAL A 34 55.45 2.59 32.38
CA VAL A 34 54.79 1.41 31.82
C VAL A 34 54.51 1.75 30.36
N SER A 35 54.92 0.89 29.43
CA SER A 35 54.59 1.06 28.02
C SER A 35 53.08 0.91 27.83
N MET A 36 52.43 1.93 27.27
CA MET A 36 50.99 1.89 27.00
C MET A 36 50.68 0.85 25.92
N GLU A 37 49.68 0.00 26.14
CA GLU A 37 49.12 -0.88 25.11
C GLU A 37 48.11 -0.16 24.19
N THR A 38 47.88 1.15 24.40
CA THR A 38 47.07 2.00 23.54
C THR A 38 47.95 3.04 22.82
N THR A 39 48.40 2.70 21.60
CA THR A 39 49.22 3.56 20.73
C THR A 39 48.48 4.79 20.15
N LEU A 40 47.30 5.11 20.69
CA LEU A 40 46.33 6.08 20.18
C LEU A 40 45.94 7.14 21.22
N CYS A 41 46.63 7.16 22.36
CA CYS A 41 46.37 8.06 23.48
C CYS A 41 47.46 9.14 23.60
N SER A 42 47.08 10.40 23.39
CA SER A 42 47.94 11.58 23.50
C SER A 42 48.30 11.95 24.95
N TYR A 43 47.39 11.71 25.91
CA TYR A 43 47.62 12.05 27.33
C TYR A 43 46.92 11.07 28.27
N SER A 44 47.67 10.55 29.24
CA SER A 44 47.20 9.60 30.26
C SER A 44 47.66 10.01 31.65
N SER A 45 46.90 9.58 32.67
CA SER A 45 47.24 9.78 34.08
C SER A 45 46.80 8.57 34.90
N SER A 46 47.66 8.11 35.81
CA SER A 46 47.39 6.98 36.72
C SER A 46 47.06 5.61 36.06
N GLY A 47 47.12 5.50 34.73
CA GLY A 47 46.77 4.30 33.97
C GLY A 47 45.69 4.58 32.92
N ASP A 48 44.81 5.55 33.17
CA ASP A 48 43.70 5.91 32.30
C ASP A 48 44.11 6.88 31.19
N CYS A 49 43.56 6.68 30.00
CA CYS A 49 43.66 7.66 28.92
C CYS A 49 42.66 8.82 29.15
N LEU A 50 43.17 10.06 29.17
CA LEU A 50 42.36 11.27 29.34
C LEU A 50 42.18 12.05 28.04
N GLN A 51 43.04 11.82 27.03
CA GLN A 51 42.90 12.40 25.71
C GLN A 51 43.49 11.49 24.64
N CYS A 52 42.70 11.15 23.63
CA CYS A 52 43.14 10.44 22.43
C CYS A 52 43.82 11.37 21.43
N ASP A 53 44.52 10.78 20.47
CA ASP A 53 45.10 11.49 19.34
C ASP A 53 44.04 12.23 18.51
N SER A 54 44.47 13.26 17.76
CA SER A 54 43.53 14.03 16.95
C SER A 54 42.81 13.14 15.93
N GLN A 55 41.49 13.32 15.79
CA GLN A 55 40.57 12.49 15.02
C GLN A 55 40.22 11.10 15.61
N ILE A 56 40.73 10.74 16.79
CA ILE A 56 40.34 9.53 17.52
C ILE A 56 39.42 9.93 18.69
N SER A 57 38.32 9.19 18.88
CA SER A 57 37.40 9.44 20.00
C SER A 57 37.85 8.72 21.26
N LEU A 58 37.57 9.32 22.42
CA LEU A 58 37.69 8.69 23.74
C LEU A 58 36.31 8.20 24.20
N GLY A 59 36.27 7.05 24.86
CA GLY A 59 35.10 6.56 25.57
C GLY A 59 35.45 5.39 26.50
N THR A 60 34.43 4.69 26.99
CA THR A 60 34.57 3.72 28.08
C THR A 60 34.25 2.31 27.59
N SER A 61 35.04 1.33 28.00
CA SER A 61 34.76 -0.10 27.78
C SER A 61 33.60 -0.58 28.66
N ASN A 62 33.06 -1.77 28.38
CA ASN A 62 32.03 -2.40 29.21
C ASN A 62 32.53 -2.71 30.65
N GLU A 63 33.84 -2.69 30.88
CA GLU A 63 34.49 -2.99 32.16
C GLU A 63 34.94 -1.71 32.89
N GLY A 64 34.68 -0.52 32.32
CA GLY A 64 34.95 0.78 32.92
C GLY A 64 36.26 1.44 32.49
N GLU A 65 37.04 0.81 31.60
CA GLU A 65 38.36 1.29 31.18
C GLU A 65 38.28 2.32 30.05
N SER A 66 39.18 3.32 30.06
CA SER A 66 39.23 4.37 29.03
C SER A 66 39.89 3.90 27.73
N ILE A 67 39.13 3.88 26.64
CA ILE A 67 39.54 3.37 25.31
C ILE A 67 39.55 4.48 24.25
N CYS A 68 40.52 4.41 23.33
CA CYS A 68 40.66 5.30 22.16
C CYS A 68 40.40 4.53 20.88
N ASN A 69 39.41 4.95 20.08
CA ASN A 69 39.06 4.30 18.81
C ASN A 69 38.35 5.29 17.85
N THR A 70 38.35 5.01 16.55
CA THR A 70 37.66 5.81 15.53
C THR A 70 36.15 5.62 15.53
N GLU A 71 35.65 4.48 16.00
CA GLU A 71 34.22 4.14 16.07
C GLU A 71 33.77 3.81 17.51
N ILE A 72 33.82 4.79 18.41
CA ILE A 72 33.29 4.64 19.77
C ILE A 72 31.82 5.03 19.84
N LYS A 73 31.01 4.12 20.41
CA LYS A 73 29.59 4.35 20.75
C LYS A 73 29.40 4.42 22.26
N THR A 74 29.80 5.55 22.85
CA THR A 74 29.64 5.83 24.30
C THR A 74 28.15 5.87 24.64
N ILE A 75 27.75 5.21 25.72
CA ILE A 75 26.32 5.09 26.09
C ILE A 75 25.75 6.49 26.36
N TYR A 76 24.58 6.78 25.78
CA TYR A 76 23.88 8.07 25.81
C TYR A 76 24.65 9.28 25.22
N CYS A 77 25.85 9.10 24.66
CA CYS A 77 26.53 10.15 23.91
C CYS A 77 26.05 10.22 22.46
N LYS A 78 25.86 11.43 21.96
CA LYS A 78 25.44 11.73 20.57
C LYS A 78 26.62 12.15 19.69
N GLU A 79 27.56 12.91 20.24
CA GLU A 79 28.76 13.37 19.54
C GLU A 79 29.98 13.18 20.47
N ASN A 80 30.93 12.34 20.08
CA ASN A 80 32.18 12.09 20.81
C ASN A 80 33.30 13.04 20.35
N SER A 81 34.28 13.22 21.23
CA SER A 81 35.52 13.98 20.99
C SER A 81 36.73 13.16 21.43
N ASN A 82 37.94 13.68 21.17
CA ASN A 82 39.17 13.07 21.65
C ASN A 82 39.38 13.20 23.18
N THR A 83 38.51 13.91 23.90
CA THR A 83 38.52 14.02 25.37
C THR A 83 37.27 13.40 26.03
N GLY A 84 36.44 12.67 25.28
CA GLY A 84 35.21 12.02 25.77
C GLY A 84 33.96 12.55 25.09
N CYS A 85 32.79 12.41 25.70
CA CYS A 85 31.57 12.90 25.08
C CYS A 85 31.56 14.44 24.98
N ALA A 86 31.22 14.98 23.81
CA ALA A 86 31.02 16.41 23.60
C ALA A 86 29.54 16.82 23.70
N LYS A 87 28.61 15.89 23.47
CA LYS A 87 27.17 16.17 23.46
C LYS A 87 26.36 14.92 23.77
N CYS A 88 25.48 15.04 24.74
CA CYS A 88 24.60 13.94 25.15
C CYS A 88 23.35 13.81 24.28
N SER A 89 22.68 12.67 24.45
CA SER A 89 21.35 12.41 23.92
C SER A 89 20.29 13.15 24.76
N ASP A 90 19.11 13.36 24.19
CA ASP A 90 18.00 14.02 24.90
C ASP A 90 17.65 13.21 26.16
N GLY A 91 17.36 13.89 27.28
CA GLY A 91 17.22 13.29 28.61
C GLY A 91 18.52 13.09 29.41
N TYR A 92 19.69 13.51 28.89
CA TYR A 92 20.98 13.42 29.57
C TYR A 92 21.77 14.75 29.49
N TYR A 93 22.55 15.08 30.51
CA TYR A 93 23.47 16.22 30.53
C TYR A 93 24.93 15.77 30.58
N LEU A 94 25.82 16.63 30.10
CA LEU A 94 27.27 16.39 30.12
C LEU A 94 27.83 16.75 31.50
N SER A 95 28.46 15.78 32.15
CA SER A 95 29.16 15.94 33.43
C SER A 95 30.63 15.52 33.25
N GLY A 96 31.50 16.51 33.01
CA GLY A 96 32.89 16.24 32.63
C GLY A 96 32.96 15.64 31.23
N THR A 97 33.22 14.35 31.14
CA THR A 97 33.38 13.58 29.88
C THR A 97 32.24 12.60 29.61
N GLU A 98 31.28 12.47 30.55
CA GLU A 98 30.23 11.46 30.55
C GLU A 98 28.82 12.07 30.52
N CYS A 99 27.83 11.28 30.08
CA CYS A 99 26.43 11.68 30.02
C CYS A 99 25.63 11.09 31.18
N LEU A 100 25.19 11.95 32.09
CA LEU A 100 24.37 11.55 33.24
C LEU A 100 22.88 11.87 33.00
N PRO A 101 21.95 11.05 33.50
CA PRO A 101 20.52 11.25 33.26
C PRO A 101 20.00 12.53 33.95
N CYS A 102 19.05 13.19 33.30
CA CYS A 102 18.27 14.27 33.90
C CYS A 102 17.33 13.73 34.99
N ASP A 103 16.83 14.65 35.84
CA ASP A 103 15.67 14.39 36.68
C ASP A 103 14.46 14.06 35.79
N LYS A 104 13.57 13.17 36.27
CA LYS A 104 12.34 12.75 35.60
C LYS A 104 11.38 13.90 35.29
N LYS A 105 11.48 15.04 36.00
CA LYS A 105 10.73 16.26 35.69
C LYS A 105 11.23 16.99 34.43
N CYS A 106 12.47 16.74 34.00
CA CYS A 106 13.07 17.32 32.80
C CYS A 106 12.94 16.39 31.58
N SER A 107 12.67 16.96 30.41
CA SER A 107 12.87 16.32 29.09
C SER A 107 14.30 16.57 28.58
N SER A 108 14.88 17.72 28.92
CA SER A 108 16.30 18.02 28.73
C SER A 108 16.83 18.87 29.88
N CYS A 109 18.11 18.73 30.21
CA CYS A 109 18.80 19.47 31.27
C CYS A 109 20.24 19.80 30.84
N PHE A 110 20.87 20.82 31.45
CA PHE A 110 22.08 21.45 30.85
C PHE A 110 23.32 21.61 31.76
N LYS A 111 23.21 21.34 33.07
CA LYS A 111 24.32 21.54 34.04
C LYS A 111 24.40 20.45 35.11
N ASN A 112 23.25 20.10 35.68
CA ASN A 112 23.06 18.99 36.59
C ASN A 112 21.66 18.39 36.30
N ALA A 113 21.33 17.28 36.97
CA ALA A 113 20.08 16.56 36.71
C ALA A 113 18.83 17.43 36.89
N GLU A 114 18.83 18.35 37.86
CA GLU A 114 17.70 19.21 38.22
C GLU A 114 17.58 20.48 37.35
N SER A 115 18.64 20.86 36.63
CA SER A 115 18.70 22.07 35.80
C SER A 115 17.97 21.87 34.47
N CYS A 116 16.63 21.78 34.52
CA CYS A 116 15.81 21.56 33.33
C CYS A 116 15.92 22.72 32.32
N PHE A 117 16.03 22.37 31.04
CA PHE A 117 15.90 23.28 29.90
C PHE A 117 14.54 23.13 29.20
N THR A 118 14.00 21.91 29.17
CA THR A 118 12.60 21.62 28.82
C THR A 118 12.02 20.61 29.80
N CYS A 119 10.72 20.72 30.09
CA CYS A 119 10.04 19.83 31.02
C CYS A 119 9.56 18.54 30.36
N ALA A 120 9.48 17.47 31.16
CA ALA A 120 8.88 16.21 30.76
C ALA A 120 7.35 16.34 30.63
N PHE A 121 6.71 15.39 29.95
CA PHE A 121 5.25 15.35 29.89
C PHE A 121 4.64 15.24 31.30
N GLY A 122 3.60 16.05 31.57
CA GLY A 122 3.02 16.20 32.91
C GLY A 122 3.70 17.27 33.77
N TYR A 123 4.69 17.99 33.25
CA TYR A 123 5.35 19.10 33.94
C TYR A 123 5.33 20.36 33.05
N TYR A 124 5.21 21.53 33.67
CA TYR A 124 5.33 22.83 33.01
C TYR A 124 6.52 23.61 33.57
N PHE A 125 7.11 24.50 32.76
CA PHE A 125 8.26 25.29 33.17
C PHE A 125 7.79 26.57 33.88
N ASP A 126 7.99 26.64 35.19
CA ASP A 126 7.71 27.85 35.97
C ASP A 126 8.92 28.79 35.90
N THR A 127 8.75 29.90 35.18
CA THR A 127 9.76 30.96 35.04
C THR A 127 10.04 31.73 36.33
N THR A 128 9.21 31.56 37.36
CA THR A 128 9.39 32.19 38.68
C THR A 128 10.42 31.44 39.51
N ASN A 129 10.33 30.10 39.51
CA ASN A 129 11.25 29.22 40.23
C ASN A 129 12.37 28.66 39.34
N ASN A 130 12.31 28.86 38.01
CA ASN A 130 13.17 28.24 36.99
C ASN A 130 13.22 26.70 37.09
N ASP A 131 12.07 26.08 37.36
CA ASP A 131 11.96 24.63 37.56
C ASP A 131 10.70 24.06 36.88
N CYS A 132 10.69 22.73 36.67
CA CYS A 132 9.58 21.99 36.10
C CYS A 132 8.62 21.51 37.18
N ILE A 133 7.43 22.11 37.24
CA ILE A 133 6.39 21.81 38.25
C ILE A 133 5.36 20.83 37.66
N TYR A 134 4.98 19.82 38.44
CA TYR A 134 3.99 18.82 38.04
C TYR A 134 2.58 19.43 37.92
N VAL A 135 1.88 19.15 36.82
CA VAL A 135 0.54 19.73 36.54
C VAL A 135 -0.61 19.06 37.31
N GLY A 136 -0.34 18.01 38.09
CA GLY A 136 -1.38 17.31 38.87
C GLY A 136 -2.38 16.57 37.99
N GLU A 137 -3.66 16.62 38.39
CA GLU A 137 -4.80 15.96 37.74
C GLU A 137 -4.96 16.33 36.24
N LEU A 138 -4.42 17.48 35.80
CA LEU A 138 -4.39 17.86 34.39
C LEU A 138 -3.68 16.81 33.52
N ALA A 139 -2.69 16.08 34.07
CA ALA A 139 -1.96 15.05 33.36
C ALA A 139 -2.82 13.83 32.97
N GLU A 140 -3.93 13.60 33.67
CA GLU A 140 -4.85 12.49 33.39
C GLU A 140 -5.83 12.82 32.26
N LYS A 141 -6.32 14.06 32.22
CA LYS A 141 -7.30 14.52 31.22
C LYS A 141 -6.70 15.06 29.92
N CYS A 142 -5.48 15.60 29.97
CA CYS A 142 -4.89 16.33 28.84
C CYS A 142 -3.78 15.56 28.13
N LYS A 143 -3.81 15.63 26.80
CA LYS A 143 -2.82 15.04 25.89
C LYS A 143 -1.74 16.04 25.48
N LEU A 144 -2.05 17.33 25.52
CA LEU A 144 -1.12 18.42 25.28
C LEU A 144 -1.53 19.63 26.12
N PHE A 145 -0.58 20.20 26.85
CA PHE A 145 -0.76 21.42 27.65
C PHE A 145 -0.46 22.65 26.80
N LEU A 146 -1.09 23.78 27.14
CA LEU A 146 -0.67 25.09 26.66
C LEU A 146 0.59 25.56 27.41
N PRO A 147 1.35 26.53 26.87
CA PRO A 147 2.59 27.02 27.49
C PRO A 147 2.43 27.59 28.91
N SER A 148 1.20 27.92 29.33
CA SER A 148 0.85 28.34 30.69
C SER A 148 0.96 27.23 31.73
N GLY A 149 0.91 25.95 31.33
CA GLY A 149 0.87 24.81 32.25
C GLY A 149 -0.46 24.58 32.96
N VAL A 150 -1.42 25.50 32.82
CA VAL A 150 -2.73 25.49 33.51
C VAL A 150 -3.88 25.04 32.59
N ASP A 151 -3.66 25.10 31.28
CA ASP A 151 -4.69 24.87 30.26
C ASP A 151 -4.26 23.79 29.26
N CYS A 152 -5.22 23.27 28.49
CA CYS A 152 -5.00 22.15 27.59
C CYS A 152 -5.27 22.53 26.12
N ALA A 153 -4.34 22.14 25.25
CA ALA A 153 -4.45 22.30 23.80
C ALA A 153 -5.06 21.06 23.11
N ALA A 154 -4.95 19.88 23.73
CA ALA A 154 -5.58 18.64 23.28
C ALA A 154 -5.87 17.71 24.45
N CYS A 155 -6.93 16.90 24.32
CA CYS A 155 -7.44 16.01 25.36
C CYS A 155 -7.09 14.54 25.11
N ASN A 156 -7.09 13.75 26.18
CA ASN A 156 -7.00 12.29 26.10
C ASN A 156 -8.32 11.68 25.60
N GLU A 157 -8.31 10.41 25.19
CA GLU A 157 -9.55 9.70 24.82
C GLU A 157 -10.49 9.63 26.02
N GLY A 158 -11.80 9.81 25.78
CA GLY A 158 -12.81 9.98 26.84
C GLY A 158 -13.00 11.42 27.33
N TYR A 159 -12.29 12.40 26.76
CA TYR A 159 -12.42 13.83 27.08
C TYR A 159 -12.59 14.69 25.82
N ILE A 160 -13.29 15.82 25.96
CA ILE A 160 -13.43 16.85 24.91
C ILE A 160 -12.95 18.22 25.38
N LEU A 161 -12.43 19.01 24.44
CA LEU A 161 -11.93 20.35 24.71
C LEU A 161 -13.09 21.36 24.75
N ILE A 162 -13.35 21.96 25.90
CA ILE A 162 -14.33 23.01 26.12
C ILE A 162 -13.62 24.18 26.82
N ASN A 163 -13.56 25.35 26.18
CA ASN A 163 -12.97 26.57 26.76
C ASN A 163 -11.60 26.32 27.43
N THR A 164 -10.68 25.69 26.69
CA THR A 164 -9.32 25.31 27.10
C THR A 164 -9.18 24.24 28.20
N ASP A 165 -10.27 23.68 28.74
CA ASP A 165 -10.23 22.51 29.61
C ASP A 165 -10.72 21.22 28.92
N CYS A 166 -10.22 20.07 29.38
CA CYS A 166 -10.61 18.75 28.93
C CYS A 166 -11.69 18.16 29.84
N VAL A 167 -12.94 18.28 29.40
CA VAL A 167 -14.13 17.80 30.13
C VAL A 167 -14.42 16.35 29.74
N LYS A 168 -14.65 15.49 30.73
CA LYS A 168 -14.92 14.06 30.54
C LYS A 168 -16.26 13.86 29.81
N CYS A 169 -16.30 12.93 28.87
CA CYS A 169 -17.55 12.51 28.22
C CYS A 169 -18.51 11.83 29.21
N ASP A 170 -19.81 11.78 28.87
CA ASP A 170 -20.79 10.97 29.59
C ASP A 170 -20.33 9.51 29.70
N GLU A 171 -20.64 8.83 30.81
CA GLU A 171 -20.19 7.45 31.09
C GLU A 171 -20.57 6.43 30.01
N LYS A 172 -21.65 6.71 29.27
CA LYS A 172 -22.15 5.93 28.14
C LYS A 172 -21.26 6.03 26.88
N CYS A 173 -20.42 7.05 26.78
CA CYS A 173 -19.51 7.31 25.66
C CYS A 173 -18.08 6.87 26.01
N LEU A 174 -17.41 6.17 25.09
CA LEU A 174 -15.95 5.99 25.13
C LEU A 174 -15.22 7.24 24.59
N SER A 175 -15.84 7.91 23.62
CA SER A 175 -15.41 9.22 23.10
C SER A 175 -16.63 9.99 22.61
N CYS A 176 -16.56 11.32 22.64
CA CYS A 176 -17.64 12.23 22.30
C CYS A 176 -17.14 13.42 21.45
N VAL A 177 -18.06 14.18 20.83
CA VAL A 177 -17.72 15.32 19.97
C VAL A 177 -18.75 16.45 20.11
N GLY A 178 -18.27 17.70 20.18
CA GLY A 178 -19.12 18.89 20.32
C GLY A 178 -19.71 19.10 21.73
N ASN A 179 -20.22 18.03 22.36
CA ASN A 179 -20.72 18.02 23.74
C ASN A 179 -20.47 16.66 24.40
N ILE A 180 -20.43 16.62 25.74
CA ILE A 180 -20.11 15.44 26.55
C ILE A 180 -21.04 14.24 26.29
N SER A 181 -22.28 14.51 25.91
CA SER A 181 -23.32 13.52 25.66
C SER A 181 -23.37 12.96 24.24
N ASN A 182 -22.71 13.62 23.27
CA ASN A 182 -22.76 13.27 21.86
C ASN A 182 -21.67 12.24 21.53
N CYS A 183 -21.97 10.96 21.74
CA CYS A 183 -20.97 9.91 21.60
C CYS A 183 -20.51 9.73 20.14
N VAL A 184 -19.20 9.57 19.94
CA VAL A 184 -18.59 9.05 18.71
C VAL A 184 -18.46 7.52 18.77
N LYS A 185 -18.24 6.98 19.98
CA LYS A 185 -18.22 5.54 20.29
C LYS A 185 -18.87 5.28 21.65
N CYS A 186 -19.62 4.19 21.78
CA CYS A 186 -20.23 3.78 23.05
C CYS A 186 -19.22 3.08 23.97
N ASN A 187 -19.42 3.19 25.28
CA ASN A 187 -18.56 2.58 26.29
C ASN A 187 -18.93 1.12 26.57
N VAL A 188 -18.55 0.22 25.68
CA VAL A 188 -18.86 -1.23 25.79
C VAL A 188 -18.30 -1.83 27.08
N LYS A 189 -17.10 -1.40 27.52
CA LYS A 189 -16.50 -1.83 28.80
C LYS A 189 -17.27 -1.34 30.02
N GLY A 190 -17.92 -0.17 29.93
CA GLY A 190 -18.83 0.37 30.93
C GLY A 190 -20.26 -0.18 30.84
N GLY A 191 -20.53 -1.15 29.96
CA GLY A 191 -21.86 -1.74 29.80
C GLY A 191 -22.80 -0.95 28.87
N TYR A 192 -22.28 -0.23 27.87
CA TYR A 192 -23.09 0.47 26.87
C TYR A 192 -22.74 0.08 25.42
N PHE A 193 -23.74 -0.25 24.62
CA PHE A 193 -23.60 -0.57 23.19
C PHE A 193 -24.35 0.45 22.32
N GLU A 194 -24.06 0.48 21.03
CA GLU A 194 -24.74 1.32 20.04
C GLU A 194 -26.04 0.67 19.56
N ASP A 195 -27.20 1.24 19.91
CA ASP A 195 -28.47 0.76 19.36
C ASP A 195 -28.65 1.28 17.93
N VAL A 196 -28.38 0.38 16.97
CA VAL A 196 -28.44 0.65 15.53
C VAL A 196 -29.86 1.01 15.05
N GLU A 197 -30.90 0.64 15.81
CA GLU A 197 -32.29 0.98 15.46
C GLU A 197 -32.62 2.46 15.65
N PHE A 198 -31.95 3.13 16.59
CA PHE A 198 -32.21 4.53 16.99
C PHE A 198 -31.03 5.48 16.75
N THR A 199 -29.94 4.97 16.19
CA THR A 199 -28.75 5.76 15.87
C THR A 199 -28.90 6.50 14.53
N THR A 200 -28.40 7.74 14.48
CA THR A 200 -28.32 8.56 13.28
C THR A 200 -26.87 8.97 13.00
N ILE A 201 -26.63 9.66 11.87
CA ILE A 201 -25.29 10.19 11.53
C ILE A 201 -24.84 11.29 12.52
N GLU A 202 -25.80 12.01 13.11
CA GLU A 202 -25.53 13.18 13.97
C GLU A 202 -25.65 12.87 15.47
N ASP A 203 -26.37 11.80 15.84
CA ASP A 203 -26.56 11.35 17.23
C ASP A 203 -26.49 9.80 17.31
N LYS A 204 -25.48 9.28 18.01
CA LYS A 204 -25.30 7.84 18.28
C LYS A 204 -25.98 7.43 19.57
N LYS A 205 -26.94 6.51 19.47
CA LYS A 205 -27.74 6.08 20.61
C LYS A 205 -27.05 4.98 21.41
N CYS A 206 -26.23 5.38 22.38
CA CYS A 206 -25.66 4.43 23.34
C CYS A 206 -26.70 4.01 24.41
N VAL A 207 -26.94 2.70 24.54
CA VAL A 207 -27.91 2.08 25.45
C VAL A 207 -27.21 1.06 26.34
N THR A 208 -27.71 0.86 27.57
CA THR A 208 -27.16 -0.14 28.52
C THR A 208 -27.36 -1.57 28.00
N ILE A 209 -26.34 -2.42 28.13
CA ILE A 209 -26.37 -3.84 27.73
C ILE A 209 -27.48 -4.64 28.42
N THR A 210 -28.01 -4.16 29.55
CA THR A 210 -29.13 -4.82 30.26
C THR A 210 -30.44 -4.84 29.47
N THR A 211 -30.54 -4.09 28.36
CA THR A 211 -31.71 -4.15 27.45
C THR A 211 -31.60 -5.26 26.40
N LEU A 212 -30.48 -5.99 26.33
CA LEU A 212 -30.29 -7.11 25.41
C LEU A 212 -30.76 -8.42 26.05
N GLU A 213 -32.07 -8.67 25.98
CA GLU A 213 -32.64 -9.94 26.42
C GLU A 213 -32.13 -11.12 25.59
N ASN A 214 -31.96 -12.28 26.24
CA ASN A 214 -31.54 -13.54 25.63
C ASN A 214 -30.18 -13.51 24.89
N CYS A 215 -29.30 -12.58 25.27
CA CYS A 215 -27.96 -12.44 24.72
C CYS A 215 -26.91 -13.18 25.57
N GLU A 216 -26.08 -14.00 24.93
CA GLU A 216 -24.93 -14.67 25.56
C GLU A 216 -23.67 -13.81 25.50
N TRP A 217 -23.39 -13.19 24.34
CA TRP A 217 -22.20 -12.36 24.16
C TRP A 217 -22.50 -11.03 23.45
N VAL A 218 -22.04 -9.93 24.04
CA VAL A 218 -22.33 -8.56 23.59
C VAL A 218 -21.18 -7.98 22.77
N SER A 219 -21.52 -7.18 21.76
CA SER A 219 -20.63 -6.45 20.87
C SER A 219 -20.90 -4.94 20.91
N GLU A 220 -20.13 -4.17 20.13
CA GLU A 220 -20.29 -2.72 20.04
C GLU A 220 -21.63 -2.26 19.43
N TYR A 221 -22.32 -3.09 18.63
CA TYR A 221 -23.59 -2.77 17.96
C TYR A 221 -24.83 -3.45 18.55
N GLY A 222 -24.67 -4.22 19.63
CA GLY A 222 -25.73 -5.07 20.19
C GLY A 222 -25.23 -6.48 20.50
N CYS A 223 -26.13 -7.45 20.54
CA CYS A 223 -25.76 -8.84 20.81
C CYS A 223 -25.03 -9.48 19.62
N ALA A 224 -23.88 -10.10 19.84
CA ALA A 224 -23.16 -10.88 18.84
C ALA A 224 -23.52 -12.37 18.85
N VAL A 225 -23.80 -12.95 20.03
CA VAL A 225 -24.21 -14.36 20.17
C VAL A 225 -25.44 -14.42 21.07
N CYS A 226 -26.54 -14.94 20.54
CA CYS A 226 -27.77 -15.18 21.30
C CYS A 226 -27.73 -16.57 21.94
N TYR A 227 -28.42 -16.76 23.06
CA TYR A 227 -28.62 -18.10 23.63
C TYR A 227 -29.38 -19.02 22.66
N ASP A 228 -29.23 -20.34 22.86
CA ASP A 228 -29.97 -21.36 22.11
C ASP A 228 -31.48 -21.08 22.05
N GLY A 229 -32.09 -21.31 20.88
CA GLY A 229 -33.48 -20.95 20.60
C GLY A 229 -33.72 -19.49 20.23
N TYR A 230 -32.68 -18.65 20.14
CA TYR A 230 -32.76 -17.26 19.68
C TYR A 230 -31.77 -16.96 18.54
N ILE A 231 -32.12 -15.99 17.70
CA ILE A 231 -31.31 -15.51 16.58
C ILE A 231 -31.21 -13.98 16.56
N GLN A 232 -30.08 -13.48 16.08
CA GLN A 232 -29.83 -12.08 15.88
C GLN A 232 -30.70 -11.53 14.73
N ASN A 233 -31.41 -10.43 14.97
CA ASN A 233 -32.14 -9.69 13.95
C ASN A 233 -31.24 -8.61 13.27
N LYS A 234 -31.79 -7.89 12.27
CA LYS A 234 -31.07 -6.82 11.54
C LYS A 234 -30.60 -5.62 12.40
N TYR A 235 -30.97 -5.56 13.67
CA TYR A 235 -30.57 -4.53 14.63
C TYR A 235 -29.74 -5.13 15.78
N TYR A 236 -29.15 -6.31 15.57
CA TYR A 236 -28.30 -7.00 16.55
C TYR A 236 -29.01 -7.35 17.87
N LYS A 237 -30.35 -7.48 17.87
CA LYS A 237 -31.17 -7.88 19.02
C LYS A 237 -31.62 -9.33 18.85
N CYS A 238 -31.67 -10.10 19.94
CA CYS A 238 -32.05 -11.51 19.91
C CYS A 238 -33.58 -11.68 19.81
N THR A 239 -34.02 -12.42 18.80
CA THR A 239 -35.43 -12.76 18.56
C THR A 239 -35.61 -14.27 18.62
N LYS A 240 -36.69 -14.74 19.26
CA LYS A 240 -36.95 -16.17 19.45
C LYS A 240 -37.13 -16.89 18.11
N CYS A 241 -36.57 -18.09 17.98
CA CYS A 241 -36.90 -19.01 16.90
C CYS A 241 -38.38 -19.44 16.95
N ASN A 242 -38.87 -19.98 15.84
CA ASN A 242 -40.14 -20.70 15.79
C ASN A 242 -40.16 -21.83 16.85
N ASP A 243 -41.28 -22.02 17.57
CA ASP A 243 -41.41 -22.90 18.73
C ASP A 243 -41.06 -24.39 18.47
N LEU A 244 -41.05 -24.83 17.21
CA LEU A 244 -40.66 -26.20 16.84
C LEU A 244 -39.14 -26.39 16.61
N CYS A 245 -38.35 -25.33 16.77
CA CYS A 245 -36.94 -25.30 16.40
C CYS A 245 -36.04 -25.04 17.60
N ALA A 246 -35.10 -25.95 17.86
CA ALA A 246 -34.14 -25.82 18.94
C ALA A 246 -33.01 -24.84 18.57
N THR A 247 -32.58 -24.85 17.31
CA THR A 247 -31.71 -23.81 16.73
C THR A 247 -32.23 -23.41 15.35
N CYS A 248 -32.08 -22.15 14.96
CA CYS A 248 -32.52 -21.66 13.66
C CYS A 248 -31.50 -20.72 13.02
N SER A 249 -31.56 -20.59 11.69
CA SER A 249 -30.72 -19.69 10.89
C SER A 249 -31.47 -18.41 10.49
N ASN A 250 -32.79 -18.49 10.38
CA ASN A 250 -33.71 -17.35 10.38
C ASN A 250 -35.04 -17.82 10.97
N ASN A 251 -35.99 -16.90 11.16
CA ASN A 251 -37.28 -17.17 11.82
C ASN A 251 -38.09 -18.35 11.20
N ASN A 252 -37.84 -18.69 9.94
CA ASN A 252 -38.56 -19.72 9.18
C ASN A 252 -37.68 -20.91 8.72
N THR A 253 -36.37 -20.90 9.00
CA THR A 253 -35.46 -22.00 8.63
C THR A 253 -34.66 -22.46 9.83
N CYS A 254 -34.79 -23.74 10.16
CA CYS A 254 -34.30 -24.35 11.37
C CYS A 254 -33.09 -25.25 11.08
N SER A 255 -32.13 -25.24 12.00
CA SER A 255 -30.89 -26.01 11.91
C SER A 255 -31.01 -27.30 12.73
N THR A 256 -31.67 -27.24 13.88
CA THR A 256 -32.10 -28.41 14.66
C THR A 256 -33.53 -28.20 15.19
N CYS A 257 -34.25 -29.31 15.35
CA CYS A 257 -35.62 -29.29 15.85
C CYS A 257 -35.69 -29.60 17.34
N VAL A 258 -36.76 -29.16 18.01
CA VAL A 258 -37.06 -29.62 19.36
C VAL A 258 -37.47 -31.10 19.35
N ASP A 259 -37.41 -31.75 20.51
CA ASP A 259 -37.83 -33.14 20.65
C ASP A 259 -39.23 -33.40 20.08
N GLN A 260 -39.42 -34.61 19.53
CA GLN A 260 -40.64 -35.03 18.82
C GLN A 260 -40.91 -34.28 17.51
N SER A 261 -39.96 -33.47 17.03
CA SER A 261 -40.00 -32.86 15.70
C SER A 261 -38.87 -33.38 14.81
N VAL A 262 -39.11 -33.36 13.50
CA VAL A 262 -38.21 -33.83 12.45
C VAL A 262 -37.94 -32.67 11.49
N LEU A 263 -36.69 -32.51 11.05
CA LEU A 263 -36.29 -31.48 10.11
C LEU A 263 -36.58 -31.92 8.67
N ILE A 264 -37.45 -31.20 7.97
CA ILE A 264 -37.74 -31.48 6.56
C ILE A 264 -36.65 -30.88 5.68
N SER A 265 -35.80 -31.72 5.07
CA SER A 265 -34.61 -31.31 4.31
C SER A 265 -34.92 -30.36 3.15
N LYS A 266 -36.12 -30.49 2.56
CA LYS A 266 -36.56 -29.72 1.38
C LYS A 266 -36.94 -28.28 1.71
N THR A 267 -37.37 -28.00 2.95
CA THR A 267 -37.84 -26.67 3.39
C THR A 267 -37.04 -26.10 4.55
N SER A 268 -36.16 -26.90 5.16
CA SER A 268 -35.48 -26.60 6.43
C SER A 268 -36.45 -26.20 7.55
N GLN A 269 -37.64 -26.82 7.60
CA GLN A 269 -38.66 -26.56 8.62
C GLN A 269 -38.85 -27.78 9.52
N CYS A 270 -39.05 -27.53 10.81
CA CYS A 270 -39.36 -28.56 11.78
C CYS A 270 -40.87 -28.83 11.79
N VAL A 271 -41.25 -30.11 11.65
CA VAL A 271 -42.63 -30.57 11.79
C VAL A 271 -42.70 -31.67 12.84
N LYS A 272 -43.83 -31.79 13.54
CA LYS A 272 -44.01 -32.89 14.51
C LYS A 272 -44.05 -34.22 13.76
N TRP A 273 -43.36 -35.25 14.27
CA TRP A 273 -43.20 -36.52 13.56
C TRP A 273 -44.54 -37.16 13.16
N ASN A 274 -45.58 -37.00 13.99
CA ASN A 274 -46.93 -37.53 13.76
C ASN A 274 -47.72 -36.81 12.67
N SER A 275 -47.23 -35.65 12.19
CA SER A 275 -47.81 -34.91 11.06
C SER A 275 -47.21 -35.31 9.70
N ILE A 276 -46.10 -36.08 9.71
CA ILE A 276 -45.51 -36.62 8.48
C ILE A 276 -46.40 -37.74 7.95
N ALA A 277 -46.86 -37.59 6.71
CA ALA A 277 -47.76 -38.55 6.07
C ALA A 277 -47.17 -39.97 6.06
N ASN A 278 -47.91 -40.90 6.66
CA ASN A 278 -47.52 -42.30 6.85
C ASN A 278 -46.30 -42.54 7.78
N CYS A 279 -45.82 -41.57 8.55
CA CYS A 279 -44.84 -41.86 9.60
C CYS A 279 -45.52 -42.57 10.79
N LYS A 280 -44.93 -43.67 11.26
CA LYS A 280 -45.50 -44.54 12.30
C LYS A 280 -44.73 -44.49 13.63
N SER A 281 -43.43 -44.23 13.60
CA SER A 281 -42.60 -44.08 14.79
C SER A 281 -41.47 -43.07 14.60
N TYR A 282 -40.98 -42.54 15.71
CA TYR A 282 -39.91 -41.54 15.81
C TYR A 282 -38.72 -42.13 16.54
N ASP A 283 -37.51 -41.89 16.05
CA ASP A 283 -36.27 -42.22 16.75
C ASP A 283 -35.71 -40.99 17.48
N PHE A 284 -35.69 -41.07 18.81
CA PHE A 284 -35.17 -40.04 19.71
C PHE A 284 -33.65 -39.84 19.64
N LYS A 285 -32.89 -40.73 18.98
CA LYS A 285 -31.44 -40.59 18.80
C LYS A 285 -31.06 -39.87 17.51
N THR A 286 -31.85 -40.05 16.46
CA THR A 286 -31.62 -39.45 15.13
C THR A 286 -32.54 -38.27 14.84
N HIS A 287 -33.56 -38.05 15.68
CA HIS A 287 -34.62 -37.05 15.50
C HIS A 287 -35.36 -37.17 14.14
N GLN A 288 -35.55 -38.42 13.69
CA GLN A 288 -36.09 -38.78 12.37
C GLN A 288 -37.30 -39.73 12.48
N CYS A 289 -38.06 -39.85 11.39
CA CYS A 289 -39.06 -40.91 11.23
C CYS A 289 -38.36 -42.27 11.06
N SER A 290 -38.65 -43.24 11.93
CA SER A 290 -37.94 -44.53 11.95
C SER A 290 -38.73 -45.69 11.33
N GLU A 291 -40.06 -45.60 11.24
CA GLU A 291 -40.90 -46.60 10.56
C GLU A 291 -42.03 -45.89 9.80
N CYS A 292 -42.37 -46.41 8.61
CA CYS A 292 -43.48 -45.93 7.80
C CYS A 292 -44.64 -46.94 7.79
N GLY A 293 -45.88 -46.45 7.74
CA GLY A 293 -47.08 -47.26 7.56
C GLY A 293 -47.22 -47.82 6.13
N GLY A 294 -47.71 -49.05 6.02
CA GLY A 294 -47.98 -49.73 4.75
C GLY A 294 -46.72 -50.26 4.06
N SER A 295 -46.71 -50.17 2.72
CA SER A 295 -45.60 -50.58 1.84
C SER A 295 -44.52 -49.50 1.65
N ASN A 296 -44.64 -48.37 2.35
CA ASN A 296 -43.72 -47.24 2.25
C ASN A 296 -42.39 -47.53 2.94
N LYS A 297 -41.31 -46.92 2.46
CA LYS A 297 -40.00 -46.92 3.13
C LYS A 297 -39.65 -45.51 3.59
N VAL A 298 -38.93 -45.43 4.71
CA VAL A 298 -38.31 -44.19 5.17
C VAL A 298 -37.38 -43.68 4.06
N GLY A 299 -37.50 -42.39 3.72
CA GLY A 299 -36.64 -41.71 2.76
C GLY A 299 -35.19 -41.62 3.27
N PRO A 300 -34.22 -41.31 2.39
CA PRO A 300 -32.79 -41.34 2.75
C PRO A 300 -32.40 -40.39 3.90
N ASN A 301 -33.20 -39.35 4.15
CA ASN A 301 -32.94 -38.34 5.19
C ASN A 301 -33.86 -38.48 6.42
N GLY A 302 -34.73 -39.50 6.49
CA GLY A 302 -35.63 -39.72 7.63
C GLY A 302 -36.79 -38.73 7.76
N ASP A 303 -37.04 -37.91 6.73
CA ASP A 303 -38.00 -36.79 6.74
C ASP A 303 -39.28 -37.03 5.92
N GLU A 304 -39.32 -38.08 5.10
CA GLU A 304 -40.52 -38.49 4.34
C GLU A 304 -40.65 -40.01 4.21
N CYS A 305 -41.88 -40.48 4.00
CA CYS A 305 -42.19 -41.89 3.72
C CYS A 305 -42.48 -42.07 2.23
N VAL A 306 -41.55 -42.69 1.48
CA VAL A 306 -41.63 -42.85 0.02
C VAL A 306 -42.20 -44.21 -0.37
N HIS A 307 -43.13 -44.21 -1.32
CA HIS A 307 -43.66 -45.43 -1.91
C HIS A 307 -42.64 -46.01 -2.91
N LYS A 308 -42.28 -47.29 -2.77
CA LYS A 308 -41.24 -47.92 -3.60
C LYS A 308 -41.74 -48.16 -5.04
N THR A 309 -41.44 -47.26 -5.96
CA THR A 309 -41.55 -47.47 -7.42
C THR A 309 -40.20 -47.82 -8.03
N ASN A 310 -40.19 -48.53 -9.17
CA ASN A 310 -38.97 -49.10 -9.74
C ASN A 310 -38.23 -48.06 -10.61
N VAL A 311 -37.45 -47.19 -9.97
CA VAL A 311 -36.89 -45.94 -10.53
C VAL A 311 -36.02 -46.13 -11.79
N LEU A 312 -35.42 -47.32 -11.96
CA LEU A 312 -34.52 -47.63 -13.08
C LEU A 312 -35.16 -47.46 -14.46
N SER A 313 -36.46 -47.75 -14.58
CA SER A 313 -37.21 -47.65 -15.85
C SER A 313 -37.52 -46.22 -16.30
N ILE A 314 -37.39 -45.23 -15.41
CA ILE A 314 -37.63 -43.80 -15.71
C ILE A 314 -36.31 -43.05 -15.88
N ILE A 315 -35.27 -43.43 -15.14
CA ILE A 315 -33.94 -42.79 -15.19
C ILE A 315 -33.25 -43.01 -16.55
N LEU A 316 -33.31 -44.22 -17.11
CA LEU A 316 -32.60 -44.56 -18.37
C LEU A 316 -32.96 -43.65 -19.57
N PRO A 317 -34.26 -43.44 -19.92
CA PRO A 317 -34.62 -42.53 -21.01
C PRO A 317 -34.28 -41.06 -20.69
N ILE A 318 -34.38 -40.63 -19.42
CA ILE A 318 -34.02 -39.26 -19.03
C ILE A 318 -32.51 -39.01 -19.20
N ILE A 319 -31.66 -39.95 -18.78
CA ILE A 319 -30.21 -39.86 -18.99
C ILE A 319 -29.88 -39.81 -20.49
N PHE A 320 -30.53 -40.64 -21.31
CA PHE A 320 -30.31 -40.64 -22.77
C PHE A 320 -30.70 -39.30 -23.41
N CYS A 321 -31.85 -38.72 -23.03
CA CYS A 321 -32.27 -37.39 -23.48
C CYS A 321 -31.30 -36.29 -23.03
N ILE A 322 -30.81 -36.31 -21.79
CA ILE A 322 -29.80 -35.36 -21.29
C ILE A 322 -28.50 -35.49 -22.10
N LEU A 323 -28.06 -36.71 -22.41
CA LEU A 323 -26.83 -36.96 -23.17
C LEU A 323 -26.94 -36.41 -24.61
N ILE A 324 -28.10 -36.56 -25.25
CA ILE A 324 -28.40 -35.94 -26.56
C ILE A 324 -28.38 -34.40 -26.46
N VAL A 325 -28.99 -33.80 -25.44
CA VAL A 325 -28.99 -32.33 -25.24
C VAL A 325 -27.57 -31.81 -25.03
N VAL A 326 -26.73 -32.53 -24.27
CA VAL A 326 -25.31 -32.17 -24.07
C VAL A 326 -24.53 -32.23 -25.40
N ILE A 327 -24.77 -33.25 -26.25
CA ILE A 327 -24.16 -33.33 -27.59
C ILE A 327 -24.61 -32.16 -28.48
N ILE A 328 -25.88 -31.77 -28.43
CA ILE A 328 -26.40 -30.61 -29.17
C ILE A 328 -25.75 -29.30 -28.67
N ILE A 329 -25.59 -29.12 -27.36
CA ILE A 329 -24.90 -27.94 -26.81
C ILE A 329 -23.44 -27.90 -27.25
N ILE A 330 -22.71 -29.03 -27.18
CA ILE A 330 -21.31 -29.12 -27.63
C ILE A 330 -21.18 -28.82 -29.12
N THR A 331 -22.04 -29.38 -29.98
CA THR A 331 -22.00 -29.12 -31.42
C THR A 331 -22.30 -27.66 -31.74
N ILE A 332 -23.29 -27.03 -31.10
CA ILE A 332 -23.57 -25.58 -31.23
C ILE A 332 -22.37 -24.76 -30.76
N SER A 333 -21.76 -25.08 -29.61
CA SER A 333 -20.56 -24.39 -29.12
C SER A 333 -19.37 -24.51 -30.10
N CYS A 334 -19.14 -25.68 -30.68
CA CYS A 334 -18.13 -25.90 -31.71
C CYS A 334 -18.41 -25.10 -32.99
N ILE A 335 -19.68 -24.99 -33.42
CA ILE A 335 -20.08 -24.17 -34.57
C ILE A 335 -19.87 -22.68 -34.28
N LEU A 336 -20.25 -22.18 -33.09
CA LEU A 336 -20.03 -20.80 -32.68
C LEU A 336 -18.54 -20.47 -32.59
N PHE A 337 -17.73 -21.37 -32.01
CA PHE A 337 -16.27 -21.24 -31.97
C PHE A 337 -15.67 -21.22 -33.38
N TYR A 338 -16.13 -22.10 -34.28
CA TYR A 338 -15.70 -22.13 -35.68
C TYR A 338 -16.05 -20.83 -36.43
N ILE A 339 -17.24 -20.26 -36.20
CA ILE A 339 -17.66 -18.98 -36.78
C ILE A 339 -16.82 -17.82 -36.21
N HIS A 340 -16.54 -17.82 -34.90
CA HIS A 340 -15.67 -16.81 -34.27
C HIS A 340 -14.25 -16.87 -34.84
N TYR A 341 -13.67 -18.07 -34.89
CA TYR A 341 -12.36 -18.34 -35.47
C TYR A 341 -12.29 -17.90 -36.95
N ARG A 342 -13.30 -18.26 -37.76
CA ARG A 342 -13.44 -17.80 -39.17
C ARG A 342 -13.54 -16.28 -39.28
N LYS A 343 -14.19 -15.59 -38.33
CA LYS A 343 -14.35 -14.12 -38.33
C LYS A 343 -13.03 -13.44 -38.02
N GLU A 344 -12.31 -13.88 -36.98
CA GLU A 344 -10.96 -13.40 -36.69
C GLU A 344 -10.00 -13.64 -37.86
N GLU A 345 -10.03 -14.84 -38.46
CA GLU A 345 -9.13 -15.17 -39.57
C GLU A 345 -9.38 -14.29 -40.80
N LYS A 346 -10.64 -13.88 -41.06
CA LYS A 346 -10.96 -12.90 -42.10
C LYS A 346 -10.41 -11.50 -41.77
N LEU A 347 -10.56 -11.04 -40.53
CA LEU A 347 -10.05 -9.72 -40.10
C LEU A 347 -8.51 -9.67 -40.16
N ARG A 348 -7.83 -10.73 -39.70
CA ARG A 348 -6.36 -10.87 -39.81
C ARG A 348 -5.88 -10.87 -41.26
N LYS A 349 -6.68 -11.36 -42.21
CA LYS A 349 -6.37 -11.35 -43.64
C LYS A 349 -6.66 -10.03 -44.35
N SER A 350 -7.50 -9.16 -43.81
CA SER A 350 -7.73 -7.81 -44.34
C SER A 350 -6.77 -6.75 -43.78
N LEU A 351 -6.10 -7.03 -42.65
CA LEU A 351 -5.15 -6.11 -41.99
C LEU A 351 -3.71 -6.21 -42.53
N VAL A 352 -3.44 -7.10 -43.48
CA VAL A 352 -2.06 -7.44 -43.90
C VAL A 352 -1.95 -7.39 -45.42
N ASN A 353 -1.18 -6.43 -45.93
CA ASN A 353 -0.85 -6.32 -47.35
C ASN A 353 0.18 -7.40 -47.73
N GLU A 354 -0.30 -8.54 -48.23
CA GLU A 354 0.51 -9.69 -48.64
C GLU A 354 0.82 -9.66 -50.15
N PHE A 355 2.10 -9.76 -50.51
CA PHE A 355 2.59 -9.72 -51.89
C PHE A 355 3.33 -11.00 -52.28
N LEU A 356 3.38 -11.32 -53.58
CA LEU A 356 4.23 -12.38 -54.11
C LEU A 356 5.64 -11.84 -54.38
N LEU A 357 6.69 -12.52 -53.88
CA LEU A 357 8.08 -12.08 -54.10
C LEU A 357 8.45 -11.97 -55.60
N LYS A 358 7.85 -12.82 -56.44
CA LYS A 358 8.05 -12.76 -57.90
C LYS A 358 7.48 -11.49 -58.52
N ASP A 359 6.39 -10.95 -57.97
CA ASP A 359 5.72 -9.78 -58.53
C ASP A 359 6.36 -8.48 -58.03
N LEU A 360 6.89 -8.47 -56.79
CA LEU A 360 7.81 -7.41 -56.32
C LEU A 360 9.05 -7.32 -57.20
N LYS A 361 9.69 -8.47 -57.50
CA LYS A 361 10.86 -8.50 -58.40
C LYS A 361 10.56 -8.01 -59.82
N LYS A 362 9.37 -8.33 -60.38
CA LYS A 362 8.93 -7.78 -61.68
C LYS A 362 8.70 -6.26 -61.64
N LYS A 363 8.31 -5.71 -60.49
CA LYS A 363 8.12 -4.27 -60.27
C LYS A 363 9.42 -3.52 -59.96
N GLY A 364 10.58 -4.18 -60.03
CA GLY A 364 11.88 -3.57 -59.73
C GLY A 364 12.22 -3.43 -58.24
N VAL A 365 11.41 -4.02 -57.35
CA VAL A 365 11.70 -4.02 -55.90
C VAL A 365 12.67 -5.17 -55.59
N GLU A 366 13.94 -4.84 -55.40
CA GLU A 366 14.95 -5.77 -54.91
C GLU A 366 14.91 -5.84 -53.37
N MET A 367 14.98 -7.04 -52.81
CA MET A 367 14.97 -7.26 -51.36
C MET A 367 16.26 -7.96 -50.94
N VAL A 368 16.85 -7.48 -49.84
CA VAL A 368 18.13 -7.93 -49.30
C VAL A 368 17.90 -8.96 -48.20
N TYR A 369 18.82 -9.91 -47.99
CA TYR A 369 18.73 -10.83 -46.85
C TYR A 369 18.93 -10.09 -45.53
N LEU A 370 18.05 -10.36 -44.57
CA LEU A 370 18.10 -9.83 -43.22
C LEU A 370 18.73 -10.86 -42.27
N GLY A 371 19.69 -10.44 -41.44
CA GLY A 371 20.42 -11.33 -40.54
C GLY A 371 21.32 -12.32 -41.30
N THR A 372 21.38 -13.58 -40.85
CA THR A 372 22.19 -14.59 -41.55
C THR A 372 21.42 -15.25 -42.70
N GLN A 373 22.14 -15.68 -43.73
CA GLN A 373 21.58 -16.46 -44.86
C GLN A 373 20.88 -17.77 -44.44
N LYS A 374 20.97 -18.20 -43.17
CA LYS A 374 20.33 -19.43 -42.65
C LYS A 374 18.83 -19.25 -42.41
N GLU A 375 18.40 -18.06 -42.00
CA GLU A 375 17.00 -17.75 -41.70
C GLU A 375 16.14 -17.58 -42.98
N ARG A 376 16.77 -17.21 -44.11
CA ARG A 376 16.12 -17.04 -45.44
C ARG A 376 15.02 -15.98 -45.47
N ILE A 377 15.17 -14.96 -44.63
CA ILE A 377 14.30 -13.79 -44.56
C ILE A 377 14.87 -12.71 -45.50
N LEU A 378 13.98 -12.09 -46.25
CA LEU A 378 14.26 -10.92 -47.08
C LEU A 378 13.65 -9.68 -46.42
N CYS A 379 14.30 -8.53 -46.53
CA CYS A 379 13.75 -7.23 -46.15
C CYS A 379 13.95 -6.23 -47.30
N LEU A 380 13.12 -5.21 -47.38
CA LEU A 380 13.32 -4.10 -48.32
C LEU A 380 14.66 -3.37 -48.06
N THR A 381 15.06 -3.26 -46.79
CA THR A 381 16.30 -2.61 -46.37
C THR A 381 16.93 -3.34 -45.17
N GLN A 382 18.23 -3.17 -44.96
CA GLN A 382 18.92 -3.64 -43.74
C GLN A 382 18.83 -2.61 -42.59
N GLU A 383 18.46 -1.37 -42.89
CA GLU A 383 18.31 -0.26 -41.94
C GLU A 383 17.11 0.60 -42.36
N ILE A 384 16.20 0.87 -41.42
CA ILE A 384 15.01 1.69 -41.67
C ILE A 384 15.39 3.15 -41.41
N HIS A 385 15.30 4.00 -42.43
CA HIS A 385 15.62 5.41 -42.31
C HIS A 385 14.36 6.24 -42.59
N PHE A 386 14.07 7.20 -41.70
CA PHE A 386 13.07 8.23 -41.94
C PHE A 386 13.70 9.35 -42.77
N GLU A 387 13.09 9.69 -43.90
CA GLU A 387 13.61 10.73 -44.81
C GLU A 387 13.36 12.12 -44.21
N GLY A 388 14.45 12.82 -43.85
CA GLY A 388 14.41 14.17 -43.31
C GLY A 388 14.14 14.25 -41.81
N GLU A 389 13.82 15.46 -41.33
CA GLU A 389 13.48 15.71 -39.92
C GLU A 389 12.00 15.36 -39.64
N ILE A 390 11.74 14.56 -38.62
CA ILE A 390 10.38 14.19 -38.17
C ILE A 390 9.83 15.19 -37.14
N ALA A 391 8.52 15.45 -37.16
CA ALA A 391 7.89 16.47 -36.33
C ALA A 391 7.80 16.05 -34.85
N VAL A 392 8.06 16.98 -33.93
CA VAL A 392 8.03 16.71 -32.47
C VAL A 392 6.59 16.65 -31.95
N GLN A 393 6.30 15.71 -31.03
CA GLN A 393 4.97 15.40 -30.49
C GLN A 393 3.96 14.95 -31.56
N LYS A 394 4.43 14.28 -32.62
CA LYS A 394 3.59 13.82 -33.73
C LYS A 394 4.10 12.50 -34.33
N ASP A 395 3.17 11.60 -34.62
CA ASP A 395 3.47 10.32 -35.28
C ASP A 395 4.02 10.53 -36.69
N SER A 396 5.07 9.76 -37.02
CA SER A 396 5.65 9.64 -38.36
C SER A 396 5.78 8.17 -38.74
N ASP A 397 5.32 7.81 -39.94
CA ASP A 397 5.24 6.42 -40.41
C ASP A 397 6.27 6.11 -41.51
N CYS A 398 6.97 4.99 -41.38
CA CYS A 398 7.83 4.42 -42.42
C CYS A 398 7.42 2.97 -42.73
N LYS A 399 7.21 2.65 -44.01
CA LYS A 399 6.79 1.31 -44.43
C LYS A 399 7.98 0.47 -44.89
N PHE A 400 8.02 -0.79 -44.46
CA PHE A 400 9.01 -1.77 -44.88
C PHE A 400 8.35 -3.11 -45.17
N MET A 401 8.99 -3.96 -45.98
CA MET A 401 8.47 -5.29 -46.31
C MET A 401 9.40 -6.38 -45.83
N ILE A 402 8.83 -7.44 -45.25
CA ILE A 402 9.54 -8.67 -44.90
C ILE A 402 9.04 -9.84 -45.76
N GLY A 403 9.97 -10.54 -46.39
CA GLY A 403 9.75 -11.66 -47.28
C GLY A 403 10.28 -13.00 -46.76
N ASN A 404 9.60 -14.09 -47.11
CA ASN A 404 10.03 -15.46 -46.89
C ASN A 404 10.41 -16.11 -48.24
N ASP A 405 11.71 -16.30 -48.51
CA ASP A 405 12.19 -16.92 -49.76
C ASP A 405 11.77 -18.40 -49.85
N ARG A 406 12.21 -19.23 -48.89
CA ARG A 406 12.20 -20.70 -49.03
C ARG A 406 11.57 -21.49 -47.88
N ALA A 407 11.36 -20.91 -46.70
CA ALA A 407 10.78 -21.64 -45.58
C ALA A 407 9.29 -21.90 -45.81
N SER A 408 8.78 -23.06 -45.38
CA SER A 408 7.37 -23.45 -45.58
C SER A 408 6.40 -22.41 -44.99
N LEU A 409 6.61 -22.07 -43.73
CA LEU A 409 5.85 -21.07 -42.99
C LEU A 409 6.73 -20.45 -41.90
N LEU A 410 6.88 -19.13 -41.93
CA LEU A 410 7.53 -18.36 -40.86
C LEU A 410 6.45 -17.59 -40.08
N LYS A 411 6.62 -17.47 -38.77
CA LYS A 411 5.83 -16.58 -37.92
C LYS A 411 6.75 -15.49 -37.39
N ILE A 412 6.41 -14.24 -37.66
CA ILE A 412 7.22 -13.05 -37.40
C ILE A 412 6.50 -12.18 -36.38
N GLN A 413 7.25 -11.65 -35.41
CA GLN A 413 6.80 -10.71 -34.41
C GLN A 413 7.89 -9.67 -34.18
N PHE A 414 7.49 -8.42 -33.93
CA PHE A 414 8.42 -7.35 -33.60
C PHE A 414 8.32 -6.96 -32.12
N THR A 415 9.44 -6.54 -31.57
CA THR A 415 9.56 -5.95 -30.24
C THR A 415 10.39 -4.67 -30.36
N THR A 416 9.85 -3.56 -29.89
CA THR A 416 10.48 -2.24 -29.90
C THR A 416 11.07 -1.90 -28.54
N GLN A 417 11.92 -0.87 -28.49
CA GLN A 417 12.46 -0.29 -27.26
C GLN A 417 12.08 1.19 -27.26
N ASN A 418 11.32 1.62 -26.25
CA ASN A 418 10.87 2.99 -26.10
C ASN A 418 11.68 3.70 -25.01
N ASP A 419 11.84 5.02 -25.13
CA ASP A 419 12.44 5.87 -24.10
C ASP A 419 11.33 6.86 -23.67
N GLU A 420 10.78 6.65 -22.47
CA GLU A 420 9.58 7.35 -21.97
C GLU A 420 9.75 8.89 -21.90
N GLU A 421 10.99 9.39 -21.91
CA GLU A 421 11.29 10.83 -21.93
C GLU A 421 11.54 11.38 -23.35
N LYS A 422 11.75 10.50 -24.35
CA LYS A 422 12.33 10.90 -25.66
C LYS A 422 11.56 10.44 -26.89
N PHE A 423 11.05 9.21 -26.93
CA PHE A 423 10.24 8.72 -28.05
C PHE A 423 9.47 7.42 -27.75
N GLU A 424 8.30 7.28 -28.37
CA GLU A 424 7.58 6.00 -28.49
C GLU A 424 7.79 5.41 -29.90
N LEU A 425 8.17 4.13 -30.01
CA LEU A 425 8.43 3.42 -31.27
C LEU A 425 7.54 2.17 -31.35
N ASN A 426 6.75 2.06 -32.41
CA ASN A 426 5.77 0.98 -32.60
C ASN A 426 5.92 0.33 -33.99
N VAL A 427 5.49 -0.93 -34.11
CA VAL A 427 5.41 -1.64 -35.40
C VAL A 427 4.03 -2.25 -35.58
N GLU A 428 3.39 -1.91 -36.69
CA GLU A 428 2.11 -2.48 -37.10
C GLU A 428 2.27 -3.51 -38.24
N PRO A 429 1.50 -4.63 -38.21
CA PRO A 429 0.65 -5.07 -37.11
C PRO A 429 1.46 -5.59 -35.91
N SER A 430 1.03 -5.22 -34.69
CA SER A 430 1.66 -5.65 -33.43
C SER A 430 1.46 -7.14 -33.11
N THR A 431 0.48 -7.78 -33.76
CA THR A 431 0.21 -9.22 -33.60
C THR A 431 1.10 -10.08 -34.50
N PRO A 432 1.52 -11.29 -34.08
CA PRO A 432 2.42 -12.13 -34.88
C PRO A 432 1.84 -12.56 -36.24
N VAL A 433 2.56 -12.23 -37.32
CA VAL A 433 2.15 -12.50 -38.71
C VAL A 433 2.77 -13.78 -39.24
N SER A 434 1.99 -14.59 -39.96
CA SER A 434 2.46 -15.83 -40.59
C SER A 434 2.69 -15.66 -42.09
N ILE A 435 3.95 -15.71 -42.54
CA ILE A 435 4.37 -15.51 -43.94
C ILE A 435 4.70 -16.87 -44.60
N LYS A 436 3.95 -17.21 -45.66
CA LYS A 436 4.16 -18.43 -46.45
C LYS A 436 5.37 -18.31 -47.39
N LYS A 437 5.91 -19.45 -47.81
CA LYS A 437 6.97 -19.53 -48.83
C LYS A 437 6.66 -18.69 -50.07
N GLY A 438 7.64 -17.90 -50.53
CA GLY A 438 7.56 -17.11 -51.77
C GLY A 438 6.75 -15.82 -51.65
N ARG A 439 6.43 -15.36 -50.44
CA ARG A 439 5.59 -14.18 -50.17
C ARG A 439 6.28 -13.18 -49.26
N ALA A 440 5.81 -11.93 -49.32
CA ALA A 440 6.22 -10.84 -48.46
C ALA A 440 5.00 -10.14 -47.85
N VAL A 441 5.21 -9.45 -46.75
CA VAL A 441 4.21 -8.66 -46.02
C VAL A 441 4.77 -7.26 -45.76
N GLU A 442 3.94 -6.25 -45.96
CA GLU A 442 4.19 -4.87 -45.52
C GLU A 442 3.94 -4.72 -44.01
N PHE A 443 4.85 -4.01 -43.34
CA PHE A 443 4.78 -3.57 -41.95
C PHE A 443 5.02 -2.05 -41.92
N THR A 444 4.43 -1.37 -40.94
CA THR A 444 4.65 0.07 -40.71
C THR A 444 5.41 0.25 -39.39
N VAL A 445 6.52 0.98 -39.41
CA VAL A 445 7.15 1.51 -38.20
C VAL A 445 6.60 2.91 -37.96
N THR A 446 6.06 3.16 -36.77
CA THR A 446 5.60 4.47 -36.34
C THR A 446 6.52 4.98 -35.24
N ILE A 447 7.05 6.18 -35.39
CA ILE A 447 7.88 6.88 -34.40
C ILE A 447 7.14 8.14 -33.92
N HIS A 448 7.06 8.32 -32.61
CA HIS A 448 6.52 9.50 -31.94
C HIS A 448 7.62 10.13 -31.08
N PRO A 449 8.37 11.13 -31.57
CA PRO A 449 9.40 11.82 -30.78
C PRO A 449 8.75 12.76 -29.77
N LEU A 450 9.10 12.60 -28.49
CA LEU A 450 8.62 13.42 -27.38
C LEU A 450 9.45 14.70 -27.18
N CYS A 451 10.74 14.65 -27.55
CA CYS A 451 11.69 15.76 -27.51
C CYS A 451 12.35 15.97 -28.88
N THR A 452 13.53 16.60 -28.94
CA THR A 452 14.36 16.70 -30.16
C THR A 452 15.52 15.67 -30.18
N PRO A 453 15.29 14.35 -30.39
CA PRO A 453 16.36 13.35 -30.50
C PRO A 453 16.94 13.21 -31.93
N GLU A 454 18.23 12.87 -32.00
CA GLU A 454 18.89 12.32 -33.19
C GLU A 454 19.51 10.96 -32.78
N LYS A 455 18.85 9.84 -33.10
CA LYS A 455 19.21 8.52 -32.54
C LYS A 455 19.03 7.38 -33.55
N THR A 456 19.75 6.28 -33.28
CA THR A 456 19.60 4.99 -33.97
C THR A 456 19.12 3.96 -32.94
N VAL A 457 18.02 3.26 -33.22
CA VAL A 457 17.35 2.35 -32.26
C VAL A 457 17.06 1.01 -32.93
N ASP A 458 17.39 -0.11 -32.26
CA ASP A 458 17.16 -1.45 -32.79
C ASP A 458 15.74 -1.96 -32.49
N ILE A 459 14.97 -2.29 -33.53
CA ILE A 459 13.78 -3.14 -33.43
C ILE A 459 14.22 -4.61 -33.49
N THR A 460 13.71 -5.44 -32.58
CA THR A 460 13.97 -6.89 -32.61
C THR A 460 12.88 -7.63 -33.38
N CYS A 461 13.28 -8.29 -34.47
CA CYS A 461 12.44 -9.17 -35.28
C CYS A 461 12.64 -10.62 -34.83
N SER A 462 11.64 -11.16 -34.12
CA SER A 462 11.60 -12.56 -33.67
C SER A 462 10.94 -13.44 -34.72
N VAL A 463 11.65 -14.46 -35.20
CA VAL A 463 11.18 -15.33 -36.29
C VAL A 463 11.19 -16.79 -35.89
N LEU A 464 9.98 -17.36 -35.81
CA LEU A 464 9.75 -18.79 -35.57
C LEU A 464 9.57 -19.53 -36.89
N ASN A 465 10.44 -20.51 -37.16
CA ASN A 465 10.24 -21.48 -38.22
C ASN A 465 9.42 -22.66 -37.69
N ILE A 466 8.12 -22.70 -38.01
CA ILE A 466 7.16 -23.65 -37.42
C ILE A 466 7.58 -25.11 -37.65
N ASN A 467 8.13 -25.44 -38.82
CA ASN A 467 8.53 -26.81 -39.14
C ASN A 467 9.85 -27.25 -38.48
N LYS A 468 10.67 -26.30 -37.99
CA LYS A 468 11.94 -26.59 -37.31
C LYS A 468 11.89 -26.36 -35.80
N GLY A 469 10.80 -25.79 -35.28
CA GLY A 469 10.67 -25.38 -33.87
C GLY A 469 11.69 -24.31 -33.41
N LYS A 470 12.50 -23.77 -34.34
CA LYS A 470 13.60 -22.86 -34.01
C LYS A 470 13.13 -21.40 -34.12
N ILE A 471 13.45 -20.63 -33.08
CA ILE A 471 13.37 -19.17 -33.06
C ILE A 471 14.76 -18.61 -33.43
N SER A 472 14.79 -17.61 -34.30
CA SER A 472 15.95 -16.74 -34.54
C SER A 472 15.51 -15.28 -34.33
N GLU A 473 16.36 -14.48 -33.69
CA GLU A 473 16.12 -13.05 -33.45
C GLU A 473 17.08 -12.23 -34.32
N ILE A 474 16.57 -11.17 -34.93
CA ILE A 474 17.33 -10.30 -35.84
C ILE A 474 17.03 -8.86 -35.47
N LYS A 475 18.08 -8.07 -35.22
CA LYS A 475 17.94 -6.63 -34.97
C LYS A 475 17.88 -5.86 -36.28
N ILE A 476 16.98 -4.90 -36.36
CA ILE A 476 16.83 -3.97 -37.49
C ILE A 476 17.03 -2.55 -36.93
N PRO A 477 18.13 -1.86 -37.27
CA PRO A 477 18.35 -0.49 -36.84
C PRO A 477 17.36 0.46 -37.53
N VAL A 478 16.84 1.42 -36.76
CA VAL A 478 15.96 2.50 -37.20
C VAL A 478 16.66 3.82 -36.94
N LYS A 479 16.89 4.62 -37.98
CA LYS A 479 17.50 5.96 -37.88
C LYS A 479 16.49 7.07 -38.13
N PHE A 480 16.38 7.97 -37.17
CA PHE A 480 15.54 9.16 -37.25
C PHE A 480 16.22 10.35 -36.57
N ALA A 481 15.93 11.54 -37.10
CA ALA A 481 16.27 12.82 -36.50
C ALA A 481 14.99 13.66 -36.47
N SER A 482 14.71 14.32 -35.36
CA SER A 482 13.53 15.19 -35.22
C SER A 482 13.84 16.65 -35.53
N GLU A 483 12.80 17.43 -35.87
CA GLU A 483 12.90 18.88 -35.99
C GLU A 483 13.31 19.57 -34.67
N MET A 484 13.91 20.76 -34.81
CA MET A 484 14.25 21.62 -33.67
C MET A 484 12.99 22.13 -32.94
N SER A 485 12.80 21.71 -31.70
CA SER A 485 11.65 22.08 -30.87
C SER A 485 12.05 22.76 -29.55
N THR A 486 11.05 23.22 -28.80
CA THR A 486 11.23 23.66 -27.41
C THR A 486 11.23 22.50 -26.40
N ALA A 487 10.79 21.31 -26.82
CA ALA A 487 10.95 20.06 -26.08
C ALA A 487 12.35 19.48 -26.33
N LEU A 488 13.32 19.86 -25.51
CA LEU A 488 14.73 19.47 -25.68
C LEU A 488 15.00 18.03 -25.24
N ASP A 489 15.95 17.33 -25.88
CA ASP A 489 16.47 16.06 -25.35
C ASP A 489 17.15 16.29 -23.98
N PRO A 490 16.71 15.62 -22.90
CA PRO A 490 17.31 15.73 -21.57
C PRO A 490 18.82 15.45 -21.55
N ASP A 491 19.34 14.58 -22.42
CA ASP A 491 20.74 14.18 -22.48
C ASP A 491 21.66 15.35 -22.90
N GLU A 492 21.13 16.35 -23.61
CA GLU A 492 21.87 17.55 -24.02
C GLU A 492 22.06 18.58 -22.87
N LEU A 493 21.28 18.46 -21.79
CA LEU A 493 21.16 19.46 -20.71
C LEU A 493 22.14 19.20 -19.56
N LYS A 494 23.38 19.65 -19.73
CA LYS A 494 24.46 19.38 -18.77
C LYS A 494 24.40 20.31 -17.56
N LYS A 495 23.70 19.88 -16.50
CA LYS A 495 23.69 20.54 -15.17
C LYS A 495 25.13 20.65 -14.63
N LYS A 496 25.52 21.83 -14.09
CA LYS A 496 26.86 22.06 -13.48
C LYS A 496 26.75 22.35 -11.99
N ARG A 497 26.45 23.60 -11.61
CA ARG A 497 26.33 24.02 -10.19
C ARG A 497 24.94 24.57 -9.91
N LYS A 498 24.41 24.28 -8.72
CA LYS A 498 23.19 24.89 -8.20
C LYS A 498 23.40 26.41 -8.08
N LEU A 499 22.43 27.20 -8.56
CA LEU A 499 22.38 28.66 -8.44
C LEU A 499 21.40 29.10 -7.35
N GLY A 500 20.33 28.32 -7.13
CA GLY A 500 19.34 28.60 -6.08
C GLY A 500 18.26 27.52 -6.02
N GLU A 501 17.41 27.60 -5.01
CA GLU A 501 16.25 26.74 -4.83
C GLU A 501 15.09 27.57 -4.29
N GLY A 502 13.88 27.29 -4.77
CA GLY A 502 12.64 27.88 -4.28
C GLY A 502 11.60 26.82 -3.90
N SER A 503 10.38 27.31 -3.64
CA SER A 503 9.19 26.48 -3.41
C SER A 503 8.88 25.54 -4.58
N PHE A 504 9.10 26.00 -5.82
CA PHE A 504 8.69 25.29 -7.03
C PHE A 504 9.76 24.38 -7.67
N GLY A 505 11.05 24.60 -7.36
CA GLY A 505 12.13 23.94 -8.09
C GLY A 505 13.54 24.41 -7.72
N ILE A 506 14.54 23.75 -8.28
CA ILE A 506 15.97 24.05 -8.15
C ILE A 506 16.45 24.65 -9.48
N VAL A 507 17.25 25.71 -9.43
CA VAL A 507 17.89 26.31 -10.61
C VAL A 507 19.37 25.97 -10.61
N TYR A 508 19.88 25.44 -11.72
CA TYR A 508 21.28 25.15 -11.96
C TYR A 508 21.85 26.04 -13.06
N LYS A 509 23.12 26.40 -12.95
CA LYS A 509 23.94 26.79 -14.11
C LYS A 509 24.24 25.51 -14.87
N GLY A 510 23.97 25.48 -16.16
CA GLY A 510 24.23 24.34 -17.03
C GLY A 510 24.92 24.73 -18.33
N ALA A 511 25.00 23.77 -19.24
CA ALA A 511 25.35 24.01 -20.63
C ALA A 511 24.39 23.23 -21.56
N TYR A 512 24.01 23.85 -22.66
CA TYR A 512 23.18 23.29 -23.73
C TYR A 512 23.80 23.67 -25.08
N ARG A 513 24.17 22.68 -25.90
CA ARG A 513 24.88 22.87 -27.19
C ARG A 513 26.02 23.90 -27.12
N GLY A 514 26.87 23.80 -26.09
CA GLY A 514 28.00 24.71 -25.83
C GLY A 514 27.63 26.03 -25.13
N ASN A 515 26.39 26.49 -25.24
CA ASN A 515 25.92 27.72 -24.61
C ASN A 515 25.72 27.55 -23.10
N VAL A 516 26.04 28.58 -22.32
CA VAL A 516 25.79 28.60 -20.87
C VAL A 516 24.33 28.95 -20.63
N VAL A 517 23.60 28.08 -19.93
CA VAL A 517 22.15 28.21 -19.69
C VAL A 517 21.81 28.11 -18.20
N ALA A 518 20.60 28.53 -17.84
CA ALA A 518 19.99 28.23 -16.55
C ALA A 518 18.98 27.09 -16.73
N ILE A 519 19.16 25.98 -16.02
CA ILE A 519 18.27 24.81 -16.06
C ILE A 519 17.42 24.84 -14.79
N LYS A 520 16.09 24.95 -14.92
CA LYS A 520 15.16 24.91 -13.77
C LYS A 520 14.47 23.55 -13.71
N GLU A 521 14.78 22.80 -12.67
CA GLU A 521 14.22 21.50 -12.35
C GLU A 521 13.08 21.66 -11.35
N MET A 522 11.89 21.17 -11.69
CA MET A 522 10.69 21.33 -10.85
C MET A 522 10.61 20.23 -9.80
N LYS A 523 10.04 20.53 -8.63
CA LYS A 523 9.84 19.51 -7.57
C LYS A 523 8.69 18.57 -7.93
N GLU A 524 8.85 17.28 -7.66
CA GLU A 524 7.91 16.20 -8.01
C GLU A 524 6.45 16.46 -7.59
N MET A 525 6.22 17.05 -6.41
CA MET A 525 4.87 17.45 -5.95
C MET A 525 4.19 18.54 -6.80
N VAL A 526 4.97 19.31 -7.57
CA VAL A 526 4.48 20.33 -8.51
C VAL A 526 4.16 19.67 -9.86
N VAL A 527 5.07 18.82 -10.33
CA VAL A 527 4.94 17.96 -11.52
C VAL A 527 3.63 17.16 -11.47
N ALA A 528 3.41 16.40 -10.39
CA ALA A 528 2.22 15.56 -10.20
C ALA A 528 0.87 16.33 -10.24
N LYS A 529 0.88 17.66 -10.04
CA LYS A 529 -0.32 18.52 -10.16
C LYS A 529 -0.48 19.20 -11.51
N LEU A 530 0.56 19.22 -12.34
CA LEU A 530 0.49 19.68 -13.73
C LEU A 530 -0.10 18.59 -14.62
N GLY A 531 0.41 17.35 -14.51
CA GLY A 531 -0.14 16.18 -15.20
C GLY A 531 -1.63 15.89 -14.91
N ALA A 532 -2.12 16.26 -13.71
CA ALA A 532 -3.54 16.10 -13.34
C ALA A 532 -4.53 16.99 -14.12
N LYS A 533 -4.05 17.85 -15.05
CA LYS A 533 -4.88 18.68 -15.94
C LYS A 533 -4.49 18.55 -17.42
N GLY A 534 -4.16 17.33 -17.84
CA GLY A 534 -4.05 16.95 -19.25
C GLY A 534 -4.16 15.43 -19.40
N PHE A 535 -4.81 14.96 -20.47
CA PHE A 535 -4.94 13.54 -20.84
C PHE A 535 -5.65 12.59 -19.86
N THR A 536 -6.92 12.33 -20.15
CA THR A 536 -7.56 11.05 -19.81
C THR A 536 -6.97 9.93 -20.69
N LYS A 537 -5.91 9.24 -20.24
CA LYS A 537 -5.51 7.95 -20.83
C LYS A 537 -6.42 6.85 -20.25
N ASN A 538 -7.41 6.41 -21.04
CA ASN A 538 -8.07 5.13 -20.82
C ASN A 538 -7.07 4.01 -21.10
N SER A 539 -6.51 3.40 -20.05
CA SER A 539 -5.72 2.17 -20.16
C SER A 539 -5.89 1.32 -18.90
N THR A 540 -7.00 0.60 -18.85
CA THR A 540 -7.15 -0.55 -17.95
C THR A 540 -6.24 -1.69 -18.42
N VAL A 541 -5.22 -2.01 -17.63
CA VAL A 541 -4.54 -3.31 -17.69
C VAL A 541 -4.55 -3.90 -16.28
N GLU A 542 -5.44 -4.87 -16.05
CA GLU A 542 -5.51 -5.60 -14.79
C GLU A 542 -4.29 -6.51 -14.63
N SER A 543 -3.58 -6.36 -13.52
CA SER A 543 -2.63 -7.36 -13.05
C SER A 543 -3.38 -8.62 -12.60
N SER A 544 -3.42 -9.63 -13.47
CA SER A 544 -4.06 -10.91 -13.14
C SER A 544 -3.26 -11.73 -12.12
N SER A 545 -3.91 -12.11 -11.01
CA SER A 545 -3.47 -13.24 -10.18
C SER A 545 -4.64 -13.99 -9.56
N ARG A 546 -5.10 -15.01 -10.32
CA ARG A 546 -5.74 -16.28 -9.89
C ARG A 546 -6.98 -16.25 -8.97
N ASN A 547 -8.10 -16.68 -9.57
CA ASN A 547 -9.18 -17.57 -9.03
C ASN A 547 -9.96 -17.06 -7.79
N LEU A 548 -11.29 -17.19 -7.69
CA LEU A 548 -12.12 -18.36 -8.03
C LEU A 548 -13.62 -17.97 -8.17
N ALA A 549 -14.41 -18.84 -8.85
CA ALA A 549 -15.88 -18.99 -8.73
C ALA A 549 -16.87 -17.92 -9.30
N LYS A 550 -17.22 -18.12 -10.57
CA LYS A 550 -18.59 -18.38 -11.10
C LYS A 550 -19.81 -17.47 -10.77
N ASN A 551 -20.50 -17.16 -11.89
CA ASN A 551 -21.95 -17.23 -12.16
C ASN A 551 -22.83 -15.95 -12.05
N THR A 552 -23.29 -15.50 -13.23
CA THR A 552 -24.68 -15.12 -13.64
C THR A 552 -25.62 -14.42 -12.62
N THR A 553 -26.39 -13.39 -12.98
CA THR A 553 -27.25 -13.32 -14.19
C THR A 553 -27.70 -11.88 -14.53
N LYS A 554 -28.19 -11.68 -15.76
CA LYS A 554 -28.99 -10.52 -16.23
C LYS A 554 -30.05 -10.04 -15.23
N SER A 555 -30.37 -8.73 -15.21
CA SER A 555 -31.60 -8.23 -15.85
C SER A 555 -31.75 -6.69 -15.94
N THR A 556 -32.20 -6.24 -17.11
CA THR A 556 -33.07 -5.07 -17.41
C THR A 556 -32.87 -3.71 -16.72
N THR A 557 -32.40 -2.78 -17.54
CA THR A 557 -32.85 -1.39 -17.69
C THR A 557 -34.30 -1.10 -17.23
N LYS A 558 -34.48 0.01 -16.50
CA LYS A 558 -35.68 0.85 -16.59
C LYS A 558 -35.26 2.32 -16.64
N ASN A 559 -35.62 3.01 -17.73
CA ASN A 559 -35.61 4.47 -17.76
C ASN A 559 -36.78 4.97 -16.90
N ASN A 560 -36.59 6.10 -16.20
CA ASN A 560 -37.48 7.24 -16.39
C ASN A 560 -36.87 8.54 -15.89
N THR A 561 -37.06 9.55 -16.72
CA THR A 561 -36.63 10.95 -16.65
C THR A 561 -37.31 11.72 -15.52
N THR A 562 -36.58 12.65 -14.88
CA THR A 562 -37.12 13.95 -14.43
C THR A 562 -36.03 15.01 -14.36
N ASN A 563 -36.41 16.28 -14.49
CA ASN A 563 -35.51 17.36 -14.90
C ASN A 563 -34.90 18.19 -13.75
N ASN A 564 -33.73 18.76 -14.08
CA ASN A 564 -33.22 20.09 -13.71
C ASN A 564 -32.87 20.47 -12.25
N SER A 565 -31.57 20.81 -12.14
CA SER A 565 -31.04 22.07 -11.59
C SER A 565 -31.10 22.33 -10.09
N SER A 566 -29.93 22.29 -9.46
CA SER A 566 -29.44 23.45 -8.68
C SER A 566 -27.91 23.41 -8.56
N MET A 567 -27.28 24.57 -8.72
CA MET A 567 -25.87 24.76 -8.34
C MET A 567 -25.76 24.77 -6.82
N THR A 568 -24.93 23.89 -6.25
CA THR A 568 -24.38 24.07 -4.91
C THR A 568 -22.86 24.17 -4.99
N THR A 569 -22.35 25.39 -4.84
CA THR A 569 -20.92 25.66 -4.76
C THR A 569 -20.36 25.05 -3.48
N ARG A 570 -19.52 24.01 -3.60
CA ARG A 570 -18.71 23.55 -2.46
C ARG A 570 -17.79 24.68 -2.00
N ASP A 571 -17.89 25.03 -0.73
CA ASP A 571 -16.99 26.02 -0.14
C ASP A 571 -15.60 25.41 0.03
N LYS A 572 -14.60 25.98 -0.66
CA LYS A 572 -13.23 25.46 -0.63
C LYS A 572 -12.61 25.64 0.76
N THR A 573 -11.90 24.63 1.23
CA THR A 573 -11.17 24.66 2.51
C THR A 573 -10.08 25.75 2.51
N ALA A 574 -9.63 26.15 3.71
CA ALA A 574 -8.57 27.16 3.84
C ALA A 574 -7.26 26.72 3.16
N ALA A 575 -6.94 25.43 3.19
CA ALA A 575 -5.79 24.86 2.50
C ALA A 575 -5.93 24.93 0.97
N GLU A 576 -7.12 24.61 0.42
CA GLU A 576 -7.40 24.77 -1.02
C GLU A 576 -7.34 26.24 -1.44
N LYS A 577 -7.92 27.17 -0.66
CA LYS A 577 -7.87 28.62 -0.93
C LYS A 577 -6.42 29.16 -0.88
N GLN A 578 -5.59 28.69 0.05
CA GLN A 578 -4.17 29.06 0.12
C GLN A 578 -3.36 28.47 -1.05
N MET A 579 -3.70 27.26 -1.49
CA MET A 579 -3.03 26.58 -2.61
C MET A 579 -3.44 27.14 -3.97
N ASP A 580 -4.71 27.47 -4.17
CA ASP A 580 -5.20 28.20 -5.35
C ASP A 580 -4.49 29.55 -5.48
N LYS A 581 -4.30 30.29 -4.37
CA LYS A 581 -3.54 31.55 -4.37
C LYS A 581 -2.10 31.36 -4.84
N LYS A 582 -1.41 30.28 -4.42
CA LYS A 582 -0.07 29.93 -4.91
C LYS A 582 -0.07 29.51 -6.39
N MET A 583 -1.12 28.84 -6.87
CA MET A 583 -1.26 28.46 -8.28
C MET A 583 -1.54 29.66 -9.18
N ASP A 584 -2.31 30.65 -8.72
CA ASP A 584 -2.52 31.91 -9.43
C ASP A 584 -1.25 32.79 -9.45
N GLU A 585 -0.45 32.75 -8.39
CA GLU A 585 0.87 33.39 -8.34
C GLU A 585 1.83 32.73 -9.34
N PHE A 586 1.89 31.39 -9.38
CA PHE A 586 2.64 30.64 -10.41
C PHE A 586 2.15 30.94 -11.83
N ARG A 587 0.83 31.00 -12.07
CA ARG A 587 0.27 31.39 -13.38
C ARG A 587 0.69 32.80 -13.78
N LYS A 588 0.74 33.73 -12.82
CA LYS A 588 1.23 35.10 -13.04
C LYS A 588 2.73 35.13 -13.33
N GLU A 589 3.56 34.33 -12.67
CA GLU A 589 4.98 34.17 -13.03
C GLU A 589 5.13 33.61 -14.45
N VAL A 590 4.47 32.49 -14.78
CA VAL A 590 4.55 31.84 -16.10
C VAL A 590 4.11 32.78 -17.23
N ALA A 591 3.05 33.58 -16.99
CA ALA A 591 2.53 34.58 -17.92
C ALA A 591 3.37 35.87 -17.97
N MET A 592 3.98 36.31 -16.86
CA MET A 592 4.92 37.42 -16.84
C MET A 592 6.16 37.06 -17.66
N LEU A 593 6.74 35.89 -17.40
CA LEU A 593 7.84 35.32 -18.20
C LEU A 593 7.45 35.17 -19.68
N ALA A 594 6.16 35.06 -20.02
CA ALA A 594 5.70 34.85 -21.41
C ALA A 594 5.73 36.15 -22.22
N LYS A 595 5.87 37.29 -21.54
CA LYS A 595 6.13 38.61 -22.14
C LYS A 595 7.62 38.85 -22.42
N PHE A 596 8.49 37.96 -21.94
CA PHE A 596 9.94 37.98 -22.17
C PHE A 596 10.40 36.86 -23.12
N VAL A 597 9.53 36.40 -24.03
CA VAL A 597 9.89 35.41 -25.05
C VAL A 597 10.92 36.02 -26.01
N SER A 598 12.18 35.65 -25.76
CA SER A 598 13.29 35.83 -26.67
C SER A 598 13.53 34.51 -27.41
N PRO A 599 13.96 34.50 -28.69
CA PRO A 599 14.35 33.27 -29.40
C PRO A 599 15.51 32.51 -28.71
N TYR A 600 16.16 33.10 -27.70
CA TYR A 600 17.19 32.46 -26.87
C TYR A 600 16.71 31.98 -25.49
N LEU A 601 15.41 32.08 -25.18
CA LEU A 601 14.85 31.74 -23.87
C LEU A 601 14.00 30.46 -23.91
N ILE A 602 14.66 29.30 -23.80
CA ILE A 602 13.99 28.00 -23.78
C ILE A 602 13.34 27.75 -22.42
N ARG A 603 12.11 27.23 -22.41
CA ARG A 603 11.33 26.92 -21.20
C ARG A 603 11.37 25.45 -20.85
N PHE A 604 11.48 25.17 -19.56
CA PHE A 604 11.22 23.84 -19.01
C PHE A 604 9.80 23.77 -18.45
N TYR A 605 9.01 22.86 -18.99
CA TYR A 605 7.87 22.26 -18.28
C TYR A 605 8.19 20.77 -18.20
N GLY A 606 8.59 20.31 -17.02
CA GLY A 606 8.94 18.91 -16.79
C GLY A 606 7.75 18.14 -16.21
N ALA A 607 7.33 17.11 -16.95
CA ALA A 607 6.32 16.09 -16.67
C ALA A 607 4.88 16.55 -16.31
#